data_AF-A0A3N5Q2Q8-F1
#
_entry.id   AF-A0A3N5Q2Q8-F1
#
_cell.length_a   1.000
_cell.length_b   1.000
_cell.length_c   1.000
_cell.angle_alpha   90.00
_cell.angle_beta   90.00
_cell.angle_gamma   90.00
#
_symmetry.space_group_name_H-M   'P 1'
#
loop_
_entity.id
_entity.type
_entity.pdbx_description
1 polymer ?
#
loop_
_entity_poly.entity_id
_entity_poly.type
_entity_poly.pdbx_seq_one_letter_code
_entity_poly.pdbx_strand_id
1 'polypeptide(L)'
;MMQISRKNFIKSATLITSGVMLGFNNSIAKIIFSQKKGFRELRDNIGIFTEKGGTIGWYITGDSSAVIDTQFPDSAEHFFK
;
A
#
# COMPACT_ATOMS: atom_id res chain seq x y z
N MET A 1 -2.55 31.74 23.48
CA MET A 1 -2.16 30.48 22.81
C MET A 1 -2.66 29.33 23.68
N MET A 2 -3.55 28.47 23.18
CA MET A 2 -4.11 27.38 23.98
C MET A 2 -3.04 26.29 24.17
N GLN A 3 -2.63 26.06 25.42
CA GLN A 3 -1.67 25.01 25.76
C GLN A 3 -2.35 23.63 25.66
N ILE A 4 -1.86 22.79 24.76
CA ILE A 4 -2.37 21.42 24.60
C ILE A 4 -1.82 20.56 25.75
N SER A 5 -2.68 20.09 26.63
CA SER A 5 -2.30 19.13 27.69
C SER A 5 -2.37 17.70 27.19
N ARG A 6 -1.51 16.82 27.73
CA ARG A 6 -1.50 15.37 27.39
C ARG A 6 -2.87 14.73 27.59
N LYS A 7 -3.59 15.08 28.66
CA LYS A 7 -4.93 14.56 28.97
C LYS A 7 -5.95 14.99 27.91
N ASN A 8 -5.90 16.24 27.49
CA ASN A 8 -6.80 16.76 26.46
C ASN A 8 -6.49 16.13 25.10
N PHE A 9 -5.20 15.96 24.76
CA PHE A 9 -4.78 15.24 23.56
C PHE A 9 -5.30 13.81 23.52
N ILE A 10 -5.09 13.03 24.60
CA ILE A 10 -5.55 11.64 24.66
C ILE A 10 -7.07 11.55 24.51
N LYS A 11 -7.84 12.42 25.18
CA LYS A 11 -9.31 12.46 25.08
C LYS A 11 -9.78 12.78 23.67
N SER A 12 -9.22 13.81 23.05
CA SER A 12 -9.57 14.19 21.68
C SER A 12 -9.18 13.11 20.68
N ALA A 13 -7.98 12.53 20.81
CA ALA A 13 -7.50 11.46 19.94
C ALA A 13 -8.33 10.18 20.07
N THR A 14 -8.72 9.79 21.29
CA THR A 14 -9.60 8.63 21.50
C THR A 14 -10.99 8.87 20.93
N LEU A 15 -11.57 10.05 21.12
CA LEU A 15 -12.89 10.39 20.59
C LEU A 15 -12.91 10.43 19.06
N ILE A 16 -11.87 10.98 18.43
CA ILE A 16 -11.73 11.00 16.97
C ILE A 16 -11.56 9.58 16.44
N THR A 17 -10.65 8.79 17.04
CA THR A 17 -10.40 7.41 16.62
C THR A 17 -11.64 6.54 16.75
N SER A 18 -12.39 6.65 17.85
CA SER A 18 -13.61 5.87 18.06
C SER A 18 -14.73 6.29 17.09
N GLY A 19 -14.89 7.59 16.84
CA GLY A 19 -15.84 8.09 15.85
C GLY A 19 -15.52 7.60 14.43
N VAL A 20 -14.24 7.61 14.06
CA VAL A 20 -13.77 7.09 12.77
C VAL A 20 -14.00 5.58 12.68
N MET A 21 -13.63 4.79 13.70
CA MET A 21 -13.78 3.34 13.68
C MET A 21 -15.25 2.88 13.64
N LEU A 22 -16.15 3.56 14.35
CA LEU A 22 -17.58 3.23 14.34
C LEU A 22 -18.27 3.64 13.02
N GLY A 23 -17.81 4.72 12.39
CA GLY A 23 -18.31 5.19 11.09
C GLY A 23 -17.59 4.58 9.88
N PHE A 24 -16.57 3.75 10.10
CA PHE A 24 -15.76 3.17 9.03
C PHE A 24 -16.53 2.06 8.33
N ASN A 25 -17.11 2.38 7.17
CA ASN A 25 -17.67 1.37 6.29
C ASN A 25 -16.57 0.70 5.45
N ASN A 26 -16.90 -0.44 4.87
CA ASN A 26 -15.96 -1.22 4.05
C ASN A 26 -15.46 -0.47 2.81
N SER A 27 -16.17 0.58 2.37
CA SER A 27 -15.79 1.43 1.22
C SER A 27 -14.69 2.44 1.59
N ILE A 28 -14.77 3.07 2.77
CA ILE A 28 -13.74 3.97 3.29
C ILE A 28 -12.47 3.18 3.62
N ALA A 29 -12.63 1.97 4.20
CA ALA A 29 -11.52 1.05 4.42
C ALA A 29 -10.83 0.67 3.11
N LYS A 30 -11.58 0.39 2.05
CA LYS A 30 -11.01 0.18 0.72
C LYS A 30 -10.28 1.41 0.21
N ILE A 31 -10.79 2.63 0.34
CA ILE A 31 -10.06 3.81 -0.15
C ILE A 31 -8.72 3.99 0.57
N ILE A 32 -8.67 3.76 1.88
CA ILE A 32 -7.45 3.95 2.68
C ILE A 32 -6.45 2.79 2.51
N PHE A 33 -6.95 1.58 2.29
CA PHE A 33 -6.11 0.38 2.24
C PHE A 33 -6.03 -0.30 0.86
N SER A 34 -6.68 0.23 -0.19
CA SER A 34 -6.64 -0.31 -1.56
C SER A 34 -5.39 0.16 -2.27
N GLN A 35 -4.24 -0.33 -1.83
CA GLN A 35 -3.18 -0.58 -2.79
C GLN A 35 -3.47 -1.93 -3.45
N LYS A 36 -3.65 -1.91 -4.77
CA LYS A 36 -3.80 -3.13 -5.56
C LYS A 36 -2.46 -3.89 -5.49
N LYS A 37 -2.42 -4.91 -4.65
CA LYS A 37 -1.23 -5.75 -4.47
C LYS A 37 -1.10 -6.75 -5.61
N GLY A 38 0.13 -7.15 -5.90
CA GLY A 38 0.46 -8.11 -6.94
C GLY A 38 0.57 -7.48 -8.33
N PHE A 39 0.41 -8.33 -9.34
CA PHE A 39 0.63 -7.96 -10.74
C PHE A 39 -0.47 -7.04 -11.29
N ARG A 40 -0.04 -6.01 -12.00
CA ARG A 40 -0.88 -5.16 -12.83
C ARG A 40 -0.15 -4.90 -14.13
N GLU A 41 -0.68 -5.46 -15.21
CA GLU A 41 -0.26 -5.08 -16.56
C GLU A 41 -0.65 -3.63 -16.87
N LEU A 42 0.28 -2.89 -17.49
CA LEU A 42 0.07 -1.53 -17.96
C LEU A 42 -0.20 -1.54 -19.47
N ARG A 43 0.65 -2.19 -20.26
CA ARG A 43 0.52 -2.34 -21.71
C ARG A 43 1.52 -3.36 -22.28
N ASP A 44 1.12 -4.17 -23.25
CA ASP A 44 1.99 -5.01 -24.09
C ASP A 44 3.10 -5.75 -23.31
N ASN A 45 2.72 -6.56 -22.32
CA ASN A 45 3.65 -7.30 -21.47
C ASN A 45 4.60 -6.43 -20.63
N ILE A 46 4.27 -5.17 -20.44
CA ILE A 46 4.87 -4.27 -19.46
C ILE A 46 3.88 -4.12 -18.31
N GLY A 47 4.38 -4.20 -17.08
CA GLY A 47 3.55 -3.90 -15.93
C GLY A 47 4.33 -3.59 -14.67
N ILE A 48 3.58 -3.55 -13.58
CA ILE A 48 4.09 -3.37 -12.23
C ILE A 48 3.64 -4.52 -11.33
N PHE A 49 4.43 -4.80 -10.32
CA PHE A 49 4.09 -5.67 -9.20
C PHE A 49 4.26 -4.87 -7.92
N THR A 50 3.19 -4.72 -7.13
CA THR A 50 3.24 -3.92 -5.90
C THR A 50 2.97 -4.77 -4.68
N GLU A 51 3.83 -4.67 -3.67
CA GLU A 51 3.68 -5.33 -2.38
C GLU A 51 4.09 -4.40 -1.22
N LYS A 52 4.22 -4.95 0.00
CA LYS A 52 4.66 -4.18 1.18
C LYS A 52 6.02 -3.50 0.97
N GLY A 53 6.92 -4.11 0.18
CA GLY A 53 8.24 -3.57 -0.14
C GLY A 53 8.27 -2.51 -1.23
N GLY A 54 7.13 -2.09 -1.79
CA GLY A 54 7.10 -1.11 -2.88
C GLY A 54 6.71 -1.75 -4.21
N THR A 55 7.16 -1.14 -5.32
CA THR A 55 6.71 -1.48 -6.67
C THR A 55 7.86 -1.89 -7.55
N ILE A 56 7.78 -3.09 -8.11
CA ILE A 56 8.70 -3.65 -9.09
C ILE A 56 8.12 -3.41 -10.48
N GLY A 57 8.92 -2.88 -11.40
CA GLY A 57 8.59 -2.80 -12.81
C GLY A 57 9.01 -4.07 -13.54
N TRP A 58 8.17 -4.60 -14.43
CA TRP A 58 8.48 -5.78 -15.23
C TRP A 58 8.15 -5.57 -16.71
N TYR A 59 8.95 -6.22 -17.55
CA TYR A 59 8.72 -6.40 -18.97
C TYR A 59 9.09 -7.83 -19.34
N ILE A 60 8.20 -8.56 -20.02
CA ILE A 60 8.41 -9.97 -20.38
C ILE A 60 8.02 -10.18 -21.84
N THR A 61 8.87 -10.87 -22.59
CA THR A 61 8.61 -11.33 -23.95
C THR A 61 8.96 -12.80 -24.07
N GLY A 62 8.64 -13.43 -25.21
CA GLY A 62 9.08 -14.80 -25.47
C GLY A 62 10.60 -14.99 -25.42
N ASP A 63 11.36 -13.95 -25.76
CA ASP A 63 12.82 -14.05 -25.92
C ASP A 63 13.60 -13.44 -24.74
N SER A 64 12.98 -12.56 -23.95
CA SER A 64 13.70 -11.78 -22.92
C SER A 64 12.79 -11.27 -21.80
N SER A 65 13.40 -10.99 -20.64
CA SER A 65 12.74 -10.32 -19.51
C SER A 65 13.63 -9.24 -18.92
N ALA A 66 12.98 -8.19 -18.39
CA ALA A 66 13.63 -7.12 -17.65
C ALA A 66 12.81 -6.79 -16.40
N VAL A 67 13.50 -6.63 -15.27
CA VAL A 67 12.89 -6.34 -13.97
C VAL A 67 13.67 -5.22 -13.31
N ILE A 68 12.97 -4.21 -12.80
CA ILE A 68 13.57 -3.03 -12.16
C ILE A 68 12.98 -2.79 -10.78
N ASP A 69 13.79 -2.16 -9.92
CA ASP A 69 13.40 -1.72 -8.58
C ASP A 69 13.13 -2.85 -7.56
N THR A 70 13.92 -3.94 -7.64
CA THR A 70 13.88 -5.05 -6.68
C THR A 70 14.64 -4.71 -5.39
N GLN A 71 14.09 -3.82 -4.55
CA GLN A 71 14.78 -3.33 -3.35
C GLN A 71 14.68 -4.25 -2.12
N PHE A 72 13.70 -5.14 -2.05
CA PHE A 72 13.45 -6.00 -0.88
C PHE A 72 13.48 -7.49 -1.25
N PRO A 73 14.35 -8.30 -0.62
CA PRO A 73 14.48 -9.73 -0.92
C PRO A 73 13.15 -10.50 -0.83
N ASP A 74 12.39 -10.27 0.25
CA ASP A 74 11.10 -10.94 0.47
C ASP A 74 10.08 -10.63 -0.65
N SER A 75 10.03 -9.38 -1.12
CA SER A 75 9.14 -8.99 -2.22
C SER A 75 9.63 -9.49 -3.58
N ALA A 76 10.95 -9.65 -3.77
CA ALA A 76 11.50 -10.26 -4.98
C ALA A 76 11.16 -11.75 -5.06
N GLU A 77 11.20 -12.48 -3.94
CA GLU A 77 10.81 -13.88 -3.89
C GLU A 77 9.34 -14.09 -4.30
N HIS A 78 8.44 -13.22 -3.83
CA HIS A 78 7.02 -13.26 -4.23
C HIS A 78 6.77 -12.83 -5.68
N PHE A 79 7.66 -12.02 -6.26
CA PHE A 79 7.58 -11.64 -7.68
C PHE A 79 7.96 -12.81 -8.60
N PHE A 80 8.95 -13.63 -8.21
CA PHE A 80 9.45 -14.74 -9.03
C PHE A 80 8.68 -16.05 -8.89
N LYS A 81 7.85 -16.21 -7.85
CA LYS A 81 7.07 -17.42 -7.56
C LYS A 81 5.62 -17.27 -8.00
#